data_AF-A0A060Z642-F1
#
_entry.id   AF-A0A060Z642-F1
#
_cell.length_a   1.000
_cell.length_b   1.000
_cell.length_c   1.000
_cell.angle_alpha   90.00
_cell.angle_beta   90.00
_cell.angle_gamma   90.00
#
_symmetry.space_group_name_H-M   'P 1'
#
loop_
_entity.id
_entity.type
_entity.pdbx_description
1 polymer ?
#
loop_
_entity_poly.entity_id
_entity_poly.type
_entity_poly.pdbx_seq_one_letter_code
_entity_poly.pdbx_strand_id
1 'polypeptide(L)'
;EIPFYHIWNGSQRFLHCTFTLERLNLSTCELTCQLCVWQVEGEGQSFSLDFNIAKDSRPLDPEFLLMDNNPSGSALAGPSAFQIPYLIRQKICSSLDTPCPNGADWRLLAQRLKLDR
;
A
#
# COMPACT_ATOMS: atom_id res chain seq x y z
N GLU A 1 -22.75 0.20 -6.74
CA GLU A 1 -22.09 -0.61 -5.70
C GLU A 1 -21.04 -1.50 -6.35
N ILE A 2 -20.04 -1.94 -5.60
CA ILE A 2 -19.03 -2.88 -6.10
C ILE A 2 -19.36 -4.27 -5.55
N PRO A 3 -19.55 -5.30 -6.41
CA PRO A 3 -19.79 -6.66 -5.95
C PRO A 3 -18.68 -7.19 -5.05
N PHE A 4 -19.04 -7.90 -3.97
CA PHE A 4 -18.10 -8.45 -2.99
C PHE A 4 -16.98 -9.29 -3.64
N TYR A 5 -17.33 -10.10 -4.65
CA TYR A 5 -16.36 -10.98 -5.31
C TYR A 5 -15.26 -10.21 -6.07
N HIS A 6 -15.51 -8.97 -6.50
CA HIS A 6 -14.48 -8.13 -7.12
C HIS A 6 -13.43 -7.65 -6.10
N ILE A 7 -13.86 -7.42 -4.84
CA ILE A 7 -12.99 -6.97 -3.75
C ILE A 7 -12.24 -8.16 -3.15
N TRP A 8 -12.96 -9.23 -2.83
CA TRP A 8 -12.43 -10.38 -2.10
C TRP A 8 -11.42 -11.19 -2.90
N ASN A 9 -11.61 -11.32 -4.22
CA ASN A 9 -10.71 -12.12 -5.06
C ASN A 9 -9.33 -11.44 -5.29
N GLY A 10 -9.21 -10.12 -5.05
CA GLY A 10 -7.94 -9.38 -5.19
C GLY A 10 -7.33 -9.35 -6.59
N SER A 11 -8.04 -9.87 -7.60
CA SER A 11 -7.52 -10.02 -8.97
C SER A 11 -7.70 -8.78 -9.83
N GLN A 12 -8.54 -7.83 -9.42
CA GLN A 12 -8.78 -6.60 -10.15
C GLN A 12 -7.82 -5.51 -9.70
N ARG A 13 -6.91 -5.12 -10.60
CA ARG A 13 -6.10 -3.92 -10.44
C ARG A 13 -7.01 -2.71 -10.69
N PHE A 14 -6.88 -1.67 -9.85
CA PHE A 14 -7.57 -0.39 -10.03
C PHE A 14 -9.10 -0.42 -9.99
N LEU A 15 -9.66 -1.19 -9.06
CA LEU A 15 -11.09 -1.16 -8.80
C LEU A 15 -11.52 0.28 -8.40
N HIS A 16 -12.43 0.89 -9.18
CA HIS A 16 -12.90 2.25 -8.93
C HIS A 16 -14.39 2.40 -9.27
N CYS A 17 -14.99 3.45 -8.71
CA CYS A 17 -16.29 3.96 -9.15
C CYS A 17 -16.13 5.42 -9.53
N THR A 18 -16.76 5.81 -10.63
CA THR A 18 -16.72 7.19 -11.12
C THR A 18 -18.05 7.87 -10.83
N PHE A 19 -17.97 9.05 -10.23
CA PHE A 19 -19.12 9.93 -10.04
C PHE A 19 -19.02 11.08 -11.04
N THR A 20 -20.05 11.26 -11.86
CA THR A 20 -20.15 12.38 -12.79
C THR A 20 -21.12 13.40 -12.21
N LEU A 21 -20.67 14.64 -12.11
CA LEU A 21 -21.43 15.75 -11.54
C LEU A 21 -21.60 16.82 -12.63
N GLU A 22 -22.76 17.46 -12.66
CA GLU A 22 -23.04 18.59 -13.54
C GLU A 22 -23.25 19.86 -12.72
N ARG A 23 -22.71 20.98 -13.22
CA ARG A 23 -22.91 22.28 -12.60
C ARG A 23 -24.26 22.84 -13.03
N LEU A 24 -25.07 23.25 -12.07
CA LEU A 24 -26.36 23.90 -12.34
C LEU A 24 -26.20 25.22 -13.11
N ASN A 25 -25.13 25.97 -12.85
CA ASN A 25 -24.80 27.19 -13.58
C ASN A 25 -23.28 27.40 -13.66
N LEU A 26 -22.82 28.20 -14.63
CA LEU A 26 -21.40 28.47 -14.84
C LEU A 26 -20.74 29.30 -13.72
N SER A 27 -21.54 30.00 -12.92
CA SER A 27 -21.07 30.71 -11.73
C SER A 27 -20.81 29.77 -10.55
N THR A 28 -21.26 28.51 -10.59
CA THR A 28 -21.02 27.53 -9.53
C THR A 28 -19.58 27.06 -9.65
N CYS A 29 -18.76 27.52 -8.72
CA CYS A 29 -17.32 27.25 -8.71
C CYS A 29 -16.88 26.47 -7.48
N GLU A 30 -17.77 26.21 -6.51
CA GLU A 30 -17.45 25.47 -5.29
C GLU A 30 -18.28 24.19 -5.23
N LEU A 31 -17.60 23.09 -4.91
CA LEU A 31 -18.20 21.79 -4.66
C LEU A 31 -17.78 21.34 -3.27
N THR A 32 -18.75 21.28 -2.37
CA THR A 32 -18.57 20.68 -1.04
C THR A 32 -19.52 19.50 -0.90
N CYS A 33 -18.99 18.32 -0.61
CA CYS A 33 -19.81 17.12 -0.38
C CYS A 33 -19.09 16.13 0.54
N GLN A 34 -19.80 15.09 0.97
CA GLN A 34 -19.23 14.00 1.75
C GLN A 34 -19.32 12.72 0.93
N LEU A 35 -18.17 12.11 0.65
CA LEU A 35 -18.10 10.79 0.04
C LEU A 35 -18.05 9.74 1.14
N CYS A 36 -19.03 8.85 1.16
CA CYS A 36 -19.05 7.73 2.10
C CYS A 36 -18.78 6.42 1.35
N VAL A 37 -17.96 5.55 1.94
CA VAL A 37 -17.62 4.22 1.42
C VAL A 37 -17.83 3.23 2.55
N TRP A 38 -18.69 2.23 2.36
CA TRP A 38 -19.00 1.26 3.40
C TRP A 38 -19.30 -0.12 2.82
N GLN A 39 -19.10 -1.12 3.66
CA GLN A 39 -19.61 -2.47 3.42
C GLN A 39 -21.03 -2.58 4.00
N VAL A 40 -21.94 -3.24 3.27
CA VAL A 40 -23.28 -3.56 3.80
C VAL A 40 -23.11 -4.39 5.07
N GLU A 41 -23.73 -3.94 6.17
CA GLU A 41 -23.60 -4.54 7.51
C GLU A 41 -22.17 -4.58 8.07
N GLY A 42 -21.28 -3.71 7.59
CA GLY A 42 -19.88 -3.65 8.02
C GLY A 42 -19.38 -2.24 8.29
N GLU A 43 -18.06 -2.12 8.28
CA GLU A 43 -17.35 -0.86 8.51
C GLU A 43 -17.47 0.10 7.33
N GLY A 44 -17.30 1.39 7.62
CA GLY A 44 -17.33 2.45 6.62
C GLY A 44 -16.40 3.61 6.95
N GLN A 45 -16.11 4.42 5.94
CA GLN A 45 -15.34 5.63 6.04
C GLN A 45 -16.07 6.76 5.31
N SER A 46 -15.85 7.99 5.76
CA SER A 46 -16.39 9.19 5.14
C SER A 46 -15.30 10.22 4.89
N PHE A 47 -15.34 10.85 3.73
CA PHE A 47 -14.37 11.83 3.27
C PHE A 47 -15.11 13.12 2.95
N SER A 48 -14.71 14.22 3.59
CA SER A 48 -15.19 15.54 3.20
C SER A 48 -14.40 16.01 1.98
N LEU A 49 -15.14 16.35 0.93
CA LEU A 49 -14.61 16.91 -0.31
C LEU A 49 -14.96 18.39 -0.32
N ASP A 50 -13.95 19.23 -0.51
CA ASP A 50 -14.08 20.67 -0.69
C ASP A 50 -13.16 21.10 -1.83
N PHE A 51 -13.75 21.58 -2.92
CA PHE A 51 -13.05 21.84 -4.16
C PHE A 51 -13.58 23.09 -4.86
N ASN A 52 -12.66 23.92 -5.35
CA ASN A 52 -12.99 25.07 -6.19
C ASN A 52 -12.66 24.79 -7.66
N ILE A 53 -13.70 24.61 -8.47
CA ILE A 53 -13.67 24.25 -9.89
C ILE A 53 -12.96 25.32 -10.74
N ALA A 54 -13.05 26.59 -10.34
CA ALA A 54 -12.41 27.68 -11.08
C ALA A 54 -10.89 27.77 -10.85
N LYS A 55 -10.37 27.14 -9.79
CA LYS A 55 -8.94 27.14 -9.45
C LYS A 55 -8.18 25.91 -9.95
N ASP A 56 -8.87 24.91 -10.49
CA ASP A 56 -8.21 23.67 -10.90
C ASP A 56 -7.73 23.77 -12.36
N SER A 57 -6.54 24.35 -12.50
CA SER A 57 -5.79 24.39 -13.76
C SER A 57 -4.82 23.21 -13.89
N ARG A 58 -4.96 22.16 -13.08
CA ARG A 58 -4.10 20.97 -13.18
C ARG A 58 -4.44 20.25 -14.48
N PRO A 59 -3.50 20.14 -15.44
CA PRO A 59 -3.63 19.19 -16.52
C PRO A 59 -3.90 17.83 -15.88
N LEU A 60 -4.88 17.08 -16.39
CA LEU A 60 -5.01 15.67 -16.06
C LEU A 60 -3.75 15.00 -16.59
N ASP A 61 -2.70 14.92 -15.76
CA ASP A 61 -1.43 14.32 -16.16
C ASP A 61 -1.71 12.85 -16.52
N PRO A 62 -1.53 12.45 -17.80
CA PRO A 62 -1.71 11.07 -18.21
C PRO A 62 -0.77 10.11 -17.45
N GLU A 63 0.27 10.64 -16.80
CA GLU A 63 1.23 9.89 -15.98
C GLU A 63 0.61 9.29 -14.70
N PHE A 64 -0.44 9.88 -14.12
CA PHE A 64 -1.08 9.31 -12.91
C PHE A 64 -1.80 7.98 -13.22
N LEU A 65 -2.21 7.76 -14.48
CA LEU A 65 -2.81 6.49 -14.94
C LEU A 65 -1.77 5.43 -15.33
N LEU A 66 -0.48 5.77 -15.37
CA LEU A 66 0.60 4.89 -15.86
C LEU A 66 1.53 4.39 -14.75
N MET A 67 1.32 4.75 -13.47
CA MET A 67 2.31 4.47 -12.43
C MET A 67 2.42 3.01 -11.94
N ASP A 68 1.50 2.08 -12.23
CA ASP A 68 1.63 0.70 -11.69
C ASP A 68 2.18 -0.35 -12.68
N ASN A 69 3.13 0.01 -13.55
CA ASN A 69 3.72 -1.02 -14.41
C ASN A 69 5.25 -0.94 -14.59
N ASN A 70 5.98 -0.49 -13.58
CA ASN A 70 7.43 -0.66 -13.56
C ASN A 70 7.88 -1.63 -12.44
N PRO A 71 7.91 -2.96 -12.69
CA PRO A 71 8.49 -3.92 -11.76
C PRO A 71 10.03 -3.92 -11.76
N SER A 72 10.69 -3.08 -12.57
CA SER A 72 12.15 -2.96 -12.62
C SER A 72 12.68 -2.05 -11.50
N GLY A 73 12.43 -2.47 -10.26
CA GLY A 73 13.20 -2.02 -9.12
C GLY A 73 14.65 -2.46 -9.28
N SER A 74 15.53 -1.49 -9.55
CA SER A 74 16.96 -1.46 -9.23
C SER A 74 17.43 -2.68 -8.39
N ALA A 75 17.93 -3.72 -9.04
CA ALA A 75 18.57 -4.82 -8.33
C ALA A 75 19.91 -4.33 -7.76
N LEU A 76 19.96 -4.11 -6.44
CA LEU A 76 21.22 -3.89 -5.74
C LEU A 76 21.99 -5.22 -5.73
N ALA A 77 23.21 -5.22 -6.26
CA ALA A 77 24.10 -6.38 -6.24
C ALA A 77 25.25 -6.17 -5.24
N GLY A 78 25.76 -7.28 -4.69
CA GLY A 78 26.93 -7.26 -3.81
C GLY A 78 26.65 -6.77 -2.38
N PRO A 79 27.67 -6.31 -1.64
CA PRO A 79 27.55 -5.92 -0.23
C PRO A 79 26.46 -4.88 0.05
N SER A 80 26.22 -3.99 -0.91
CA SER A 80 25.20 -2.94 -0.85
C SER A 80 23.76 -3.45 -0.92
N ALA A 81 23.56 -4.72 -1.29
CA ALA A 81 22.24 -5.38 -1.24
C ALA A 81 21.81 -5.73 0.19
N PHE A 82 22.72 -5.66 1.17
CA PHE A 82 22.48 -6.11 2.53
C PHE A 82 22.76 -5.03 3.55
N GLN A 83 21.83 -4.83 4.47
CA GLN A 83 22.00 -3.89 5.58
C GLN A 83 22.99 -4.38 6.63
N ILE A 84 23.15 -5.70 6.79
CA ILE A 84 24.07 -6.30 7.77
C ILE A 84 25.37 -6.70 7.06
N PRO A 85 26.55 -6.16 7.45
CA PRO A 85 27.84 -6.55 6.87
C PRO A 85 28.14 -8.05 6.95
N TYR A 86 28.84 -8.58 5.95
CA TYR A 86 29.14 -10.02 5.82
C TYR A 86 29.75 -10.63 7.09
N LEU A 87 30.77 -9.99 7.68
CA LEU A 87 31.44 -10.52 8.88
C LEU A 87 30.52 -10.60 10.10
N ILE A 88 29.55 -9.69 10.20
CA ILE A 88 28.55 -9.70 11.27
C ILE A 88 27.56 -10.84 11.03
N ARG A 89 27.08 -11.02 9.79
CA ARG A 89 26.22 -12.17 9.43
C ARG A 89 26.89 -13.50 9.76
N GLN A 90 28.16 -13.67 9.36
CA GLN A 90 28.92 -14.89 9.63
C GLN A 90 29.00 -15.20 11.13
N LYS A 91 29.27 -14.19 11.97
CA LYS A 91 29.30 -14.35 13.43
C LYS A 91 27.94 -14.73 13.99
N ILE A 92 26.88 -14.05 13.58
CA ILE A 92 25.51 -14.33 14.02
C ILE A 92 25.13 -15.78 13.68
N CYS A 93 25.33 -16.20 12.43
CA CYS A 93 25.05 -17.58 11.99
C CYS A 93 25.84 -18.60 12.82
N SER A 94 27.16 -18.43 12.94
CA SER A 94 27.98 -19.36 13.73
C SER A 94 27.54 -19.48 15.20
N SER A 95 26.98 -18.41 15.79
CA SER A 95 26.53 -18.41 17.18
C SER A 95 25.14 -19.02 17.37
N LEU A 96 24.25 -18.92 16.38
CA LEU A 96 22.83 -19.24 16.54
C LEU A 96 22.40 -20.52 15.80
N ASP A 97 23.17 -20.98 14.81
CA ASP A 97 22.83 -22.17 14.00
C ASP A 97 23.00 -23.48 14.77
N THR A 98 23.88 -23.49 15.78
CA THR A 98 24.08 -24.68 16.63
C THR A 98 22.90 -24.81 17.61
N PRO A 99 22.21 -25.97 17.67
CA PRO A 99 21.09 -26.16 18.60
C PRO A 99 21.55 -25.97 20.04
N CYS A 100 20.90 -25.07 20.77
CA CYS A 100 21.21 -24.79 22.16
C CYS A 100 20.18 -25.50 23.07
N PRO A 101 20.59 -26.34 24.03
CA PRO A 101 19.66 -27.01 24.94
C PRO A 101 18.84 -26.03 25.80
N ASN A 102 19.37 -24.81 25.98
CA ASN A 102 18.73 -23.73 26.74
C ASN A 102 17.75 -22.91 25.88
N GLY A 103 17.59 -23.25 24.60
CA GLY A 103 16.74 -22.55 23.65
C GLY A 103 17.29 -21.20 23.14
N ALA A 104 18.51 -20.82 23.50
CA ALA A 104 19.16 -19.59 23.02
C ALA A 104 19.82 -19.77 21.64
N ASP A 105 19.05 -20.28 20.68
CA ASP A 105 19.48 -20.52 19.29
C ASP A 105 18.61 -19.74 18.29
N TRP A 106 18.78 -20.03 17.00
CA TRP A 106 18.04 -19.38 15.93
C TRP A 106 16.51 -19.45 16.09
N ARG A 107 15.97 -20.43 16.82
CA ARG A 107 14.51 -20.57 17.02
C ARG A 107 13.96 -19.48 17.94
N LEU A 108 14.69 -19.15 19.02
CA LEU A 108 14.33 -18.03 19.89
C LEU A 108 14.49 -16.70 19.15
N LEU A 109 15.52 -16.56 18.30
CA LEU A 109 15.63 -15.39 17.43
C LEU A 109 14.42 -15.29 16.49
N ALA A 110 14.02 -16.39 15.83
CA ALA A 110 12.86 -16.42 14.95
C ALA A 110 11.57 -16.04 15.69
N GLN A 111 11.35 -16.56 16.90
CA GLN A 111 10.21 -16.19 17.75
C GLN A 111 10.22 -14.70 18.11
N ARG A 112 11.38 -14.14 18.48
CA ARG A 112 11.52 -12.71 18.82
C ARG A 112 11.27 -11.81 17.61
N LEU A 113 11.62 -12.29 16.41
CA LEU A 113 11.36 -11.61 15.14
C LEU A 113 9.96 -11.90 14.58
N LYS A 114 9.15 -12.75 15.24
CA LYS A 114 7.82 -13.19 14.78
C LYS A 114 7.86 -13.88 13.40
N LEU A 115 8.89 -14.71 13.20
CA LEU A 115 9.14 -15.51 12.00
C LEU A 115 8.87 -17.01 12.22
N ASP A 116 8.21 -17.37 13.31
CA ASP A 116 7.89 -18.74 13.75
C ASP A 116 6.57 -19.28 13.20
N ARG A 117 6.00 -18.62 12.19
CA ARG A 117 4.70 -18.94 11.58
C ARG A 117 4.83 -19.71 10.27
#